data_AF-A0A8J3XD45-F1
#
_entry.id   AF-A0A8J3XD45-F1
#
_cell.length_a   1.000
_cell.length_b   1.000
_cell.length_c   1.000
_cell.angle_alpha   90.00
_cell.angle_beta   90.00
_cell.angle_gamma   90.00
#
_symmetry.space_group_name_H-M   'P 1'
#
loop_
_entity.id
_entity.type
_entity.pdbx_description
1 polymer ?
#
loop_
_entity_poly.entity_id
_entity_poly.type
_entity_poly.pdbx_seq_one_letter_code
_entity_poly.pdbx_strand_id
1 'polypeptide(L)'
;MAGRGAARSRRSAGQLEGEILSALWAADGPMTAAEVQVAVGGDLAYNTVHTILTRLHAKGQVHRLGPAGRSTYRPVKGAAEVAAEQMRAVLNGGADRGEILMRFVTTLDAADEAALRAALDAEGSS
;
A
#
# COMPACT_ATOMS: atom_id res chain seq x y z
N MET A 1 -40.75 9.04 -2.89
CA MET A 1 -40.04 7.76 -3.06
C MET A 1 -38.67 8.04 -3.66
N ALA A 2 -37.60 7.82 -2.88
CA ALA A 2 -36.23 8.06 -3.28
C ALA A 2 -35.68 6.87 -4.09
N GLY A 3 -34.85 7.16 -5.08
CA GLY A 3 -34.07 6.16 -5.83
C GLY A 3 -32.69 6.72 -6.18
N ARG A 4 -31.85 6.91 -5.15
CA ARG A 4 -30.42 7.20 -5.32
C ARG A 4 -29.70 5.93 -5.79
N GLY A 5 -29.59 5.74 -7.10
CA GLY A 5 -28.61 4.84 -7.70
C GLY A 5 -27.27 5.56 -7.77
N ALA A 6 -26.47 5.42 -6.71
CA ALA A 6 -25.16 6.04 -6.58
C ALA A 6 -24.28 5.79 -7.81
N ALA A 7 -23.75 6.87 -8.38
CA ALA A 7 -22.61 6.81 -9.27
C ALA A 7 -21.44 6.12 -8.53
N ARG A 8 -21.28 4.81 -8.75
CA ARG A 8 -20.08 4.07 -8.33
C ARG A 8 -18.90 4.71 -9.05
N SER A 9 -18.15 5.52 -8.32
CA SER A 9 -16.97 6.24 -8.79
C SER A 9 -16.04 5.28 -9.56
N ARG A 10 -15.68 5.64 -10.79
CA ARG A 10 -14.62 4.95 -11.52
C ARG A 10 -13.32 5.19 -10.75
N ARG A 11 -12.88 4.19 -9.97
CA ARG A 11 -11.59 4.22 -9.27
C ARG A 11 -10.48 4.54 -10.27
N SER A 12 -9.55 5.43 -9.89
CA SER A 12 -8.35 5.66 -10.70
C SER A 12 -7.45 4.43 -10.67
N ALA A 13 -6.56 4.30 -11.66
CA ALA A 13 -5.62 3.18 -11.71
C ALA A 13 -4.71 3.11 -10.47
N GLY A 14 -4.27 4.27 -9.96
CA GLY A 14 -3.43 4.34 -8.74
C GLY A 14 -4.21 3.98 -7.48
N GLN A 15 -5.48 4.38 -7.38
CA GLN A 15 -6.33 4.00 -6.25
C GLN A 15 -6.50 2.48 -6.20
N LEU A 16 -6.74 1.84 -7.35
CA LEU A 16 -6.96 0.40 -7.39
C LEU A 16 -5.66 -0.42 -7.19
N GLU A 17 -4.51 0.09 -7.63
CA GLU A 17 -3.20 -0.46 -7.25
C GLU A 17 -3.02 -0.49 -5.73
N GLY A 18 -3.37 0.60 -5.04
CA GLY A 18 -3.34 0.70 -3.58
C GLY A 18 -4.29 -0.28 -2.89
N GLU A 19 -5.54 -0.38 -3.35
CA GLU A 19 -6.53 -1.33 -2.81
C GLU A 19 -6.06 -2.79 -2.94
N ILE A 20 -5.46 -3.17 -4.07
CA ILE A 20 -4.89 -4.51 -4.28
C ILE A 20 -3.72 -4.77 -3.33
N LEU A 21 -2.80 -3.82 -3.17
CA LEU A 21 -1.68 -3.97 -2.23
C LEU A 21 -2.17 -4.10 -0.79
N SER A 22 -3.17 -3.32 -0.38
CA SER A 22 -3.81 -3.43 0.94
C SER A 22 -4.41 -4.81 1.16
N ALA A 23 -5.12 -5.37 0.17
CA ALA A 23 -5.66 -6.72 0.27
C ALA A 23 -4.55 -7.78 0.43
N LEU A 24 -3.46 -7.64 -0.31
CA LEU A 24 -2.32 -8.55 -0.23
C LEU A 24 -1.54 -8.45 1.10
N TRP A 25 -1.45 -7.25 1.70
CA TRP A 25 -0.85 -7.08 3.03
C TRP A 25 -1.71 -7.62 4.16
N ALA A 26 -3.03 -7.61 4.01
CA ALA A 26 -3.96 -8.13 5.00
C ALA A 26 -4.10 -9.66 4.97
N ALA A 27 -3.58 -10.33 3.95
CA ALA A 27 -3.66 -11.77 3.80
C ALA A 27 -2.52 -12.49 4.54
N ASP A 28 -2.83 -13.65 5.14
CA ASP A 28 -1.86 -14.51 5.81
C ASP A 28 -0.91 -15.26 4.84
N GLY A 29 -1.08 -15.06 3.53
CA GLY A 29 -0.28 -15.74 2.51
C GLY A 29 -0.54 -15.24 1.08
N PRO A 30 0.13 -15.85 0.08
CA PRO A 30 -0.03 -15.47 -1.32
C PRO A 30 -1.46 -15.67 -1.82
N MET A 31 -2.01 -14.70 -2.54
CA MET A 31 -3.38 -14.74 -3.07
C MET A 31 -3.39 -14.91 -4.60
N THR A 32 -4.33 -15.67 -5.12
CA THR A 32 -4.69 -15.70 -6.54
C THR A 32 -5.37 -14.40 -6.97
N ALA A 33 -5.38 -14.12 -8.28
CA ALA A 33 -6.13 -12.98 -8.81
C ALA A 33 -7.63 -13.02 -8.49
N ALA A 34 -8.23 -14.22 -8.37
CA ALA A 34 -9.62 -14.39 -8.00
C ALA A 34 -9.87 -14.06 -6.52
N GLU A 35 -8.99 -14.49 -5.63
CA GLU A 35 -9.08 -14.14 -4.20
C GLU A 35 -8.90 -12.63 -3.99
N VAL A 36 -7.94 -12.01 -4.70
CA VAL A 36 -7.75 -10.55 -4.66
C VAL A 36 -9.01 -9.83 -5.17
N GLN A 37 -9.63 -10.31 -6.24
CA GLN A 37 -10.87 -9.74 -6.79
C GLN A 37 -12.00 -9.73 -5.75
N VAL A 38 -12.15 -10.83 -4.99
CA VAL A 38 -13.13 -10.91 -3.91
C VAL A 38 -12.80 -9.90 -2.80
N ALA A 39 -11.52 -9.80 -2.41
CA ALA A 39 -11.06 -8.93 -1.33
C ALA A 39 -11.23 -7.43 -1.63
N VAL A 40 -11.01 -6.97 -2.87
CA VAL A 40 -11.13 -5.54 -3.26
C VAL A 40 -12.55 -5.12 -3.67
N GLY A 41 -13.51 -6.04 -3.57
CA GLY A 41 -14.90 -5.85 -3.96
C GLY A 41 -15.21 -6.54 -5.30
N GLY A 42 -15.94 -7.65 -5.22
CA GLY A 42 -16.23 -8.58 -6.33
C GLY A 42 -16.96 -8.00 -7.55
N ASP A 43 -17.39 -6.74 -7.50
CA ASP A 43 -17.92 -5.99 -8.66
C ASP A 43 -16.84 -5.67 -9.70
N LEU A 44 -15.56 -5.75 -9.34
CA LEU A 44 -14.45 -5.48 -10.25
C LEU A 44 -14.25 -6.68 -11.21
N ALA A 45 -14.05 -6.40 -12.50
CA ALA A 45 -13.78 -7.45 -13.48
C ALA A 45 -12.44 -8.15 -13.20
N TYR A 46 -12.42 -9.48 -13.32
CA TYR A 46 -11.22 -10.32 -13.14
C TYR A 46 -10.01 -9.82 -13.95
N ASN A 47 -10.23 -9.48 -15.23
CA ASN A 47 -9.15 -9.00 -16.11
C ASN A 47 -8.55 -7.67 -15.64
N THR A 48 -9.33 -6.82 -14.95
CA THR A 48 -8.80 -5.58 -14.37
C THR A 48 -7.85 -5.89 -13.23
N VAL A 49 -8.24 -6.79 -12.31
CA VAL A 49 -7.37 -7.25 -11.22
C VAL A 49 -6.10 -7.90 -11.78
N HIS A 50 -6.26 -8.79 -12.75
CA HIS A 50 -5.14 -9.47 -13.40
C HIS A 50 -4.16 -8.49 -14.06
N THR A 51 -4.67 -7.47 -14.76
CA THR A 51 -3.85 -6.44 -15.41
C THR A 51 -3.08 -5.62 -14.38
N ILE A 52 -3.72 -5.26 -13.26
CA ILE A 52 -3.07 -4.48 -12.22
C ILE A 52 -2.02 -5.30 -11.47
N LEU A 53 -2.30 -6.56 -11.14
CA LEU A 53 -1.30 -7.47 -10.56
C LEU A 53 -0.09 -7.65 -11.48
N THR A 54 -0.31 -7.75 -12.80
CA THR A 54 0.77 -7.81 -13.79
C THR A 54 1.61 -6.53 -13.79
N ARG A 55 0.97 -5.35 -13.69
CA ARG A 55 1.67 -4.06 -13.58
C ARG A 55 2.45 -3.93 -12.28
N LEU A 56 1.85 -4.30 -11.14
CA LEU A 56 2.53 -4.30 -9.84
C LEU A 56 3.74 -5.24 -9.84
N HIS A 57 3.62 -6.40 -10.49
CA HIS A 57 4.73 -7.33 -10.68
C HIS A 57 5.83 -6.71 -11.54
N ALA A 58 5.47 -6.07 -12.66
CA ALA A 58 6.44 -5.38 -13.52
C ALA A 58 7.15 -4.21 -12.81
N LYS A 59 6.47 -3.54 -11.86
CA LYS A 59 7.07 -2.52 -10.96
C LYS A 59 7.91 -3.11 -9.83
N GLY A 60 7.97 -4.44 -9.68
CA GLY A 60 8.68 -5.10 -8.58
C GLY A 60 8.01 -4.92 -7.21
N GLN A 61 6.71 -4.63 -7.17
CA GLN A 61 5.98 -4.42 -5.90
C GLN A 61 5.35 -5.71 -5.35
N VAL A 62 5.10 -6.70 -6.21
CA VAL A 62 4.61 -8.03 -5.83
C VAL A 62 5.44 -9.13 -6.49
N HIS A 63 5.63 -10.24 -5.79
CA HIS A 63 6.11 -11.48 -6.40
C HIS A 63 4.96 -12.23 -7.05
N ARG A 64 5.20 -12.79 -8.23
CA ARG A 64 4.30 -13.74 -8.89
C ARG A 64 4.88 -15.14 -8.76
N LEU A 65 4.10 -16.05 -8.18
CA LEU A 65 4.51 -17.43 -7.91
C LEU A 65 3.68 -18.38 -8.77
N GLY A 66 4.31 -19.42 -9.31
CA GLY A 66 3.64 -20.45 -10.12
C GLY A 66 3.41 -20.07 -11.60
N PRO A 67 2.85 -21.00 -12.39
CA PRO A 67 2.70 -20.85 -13.83
C PRO A 67 1.60 -19.85 -14.22
N ALA A 68 1.61 -19.39 -15.47
CA ALA A 68 0.57 -18.52 -16.02
C ALA A 68 -0.83 -19.15 -15.86
N GLY A 69 -1.82 -18.36 -15.46
CA GLY A 69 -3.19 -18.80 -15.23
C GLY A 69 -3.46 -19.46 -13.87
N ARG A 70 -2.42 -19.86 -13.11
CA ARG A 70 -2.54 -20.37 -11.72
C ARG A 70 -1.63 -19.61 -10.74
N SER A 71 -1.26 -18.39 -11.11
CA SER A 71 -0.29 -17.63 -10.34
C SER A 71 -0.91 -17.06 -9.05
N THR A 72 -0.15 -17.14 -7.97
CA THR A 72 -0.42 -16.40 -6.73
C THR A 72 0.52 -15.21 -6.59
N TYR A 73 0.11 -14.24 -5.79
CA TYR A 73 0.78 -12.97 -5.61
C TYR A 73 0.98 -12.69 -4.12
N ARG A 74 2.16 -12.19 -3.77
CA ARG A 74 2.45 -11.66 -2.44
C ARG A 74 3.23 -10.36 -2.55
N PRO A 75 3.12 -9.42 -1.59
CA PRO A 75 3.92 -8.21 -1.58
C PRO A 75 5.41 -8.56 -1.53
N VAL A 76 6.25 -7.76 -2.21
CA VAL A 76 7.72 -7.87 -2.05
C VAL A 76 8.15 -7.31 -0.69
N LYS A 77 7.48 -6.24 -0.23
CA LYS A 77 7.76 -5.53 1.03
C LYS A 77 6.51 -5.42 1.87
N GLY A 78 6.69 -5.32 3.18
CA GLY A 78 5.60 -5.04 4.12
C GLY A 78 5.04 -3.63 3.94
N ALA A 79 3.79 -3.39 4.38
CA ALA A 79 3.16 -2.08 4.31
C ALA A 79 3.97 -1.00 5.05
N ALA A 80 4.46 -1.32 6.25
CA ALA A 80 5.26 -0.42 7.07
C ALA A 80 6.61 -0.07 6.41
N GLU A 81 7.28 -1.05 5.78
CA GLU A 81 8.53 -0.83 5.05
C GLU A 81 8.32 0.12 3.87
N VAL A 82 7.24 -0.08 3.11
CA VAL A 82 6.89 0.79 1.98
C VAL A 82 6.56 2.21 2.45
N ALA A 83 5.83 2.36 3.55
CA ALA A 83 5.53 3.67 4.14
C ALA A 83 6.82 4.38 4.59
N ALA A 84 7.72 3.67 5.28
CA ALA A 84 9.00 4.21 5.72
C ALA A 84 9.87 4.66 4.53
N GLU A 85 9.89 3.89 3.43
CA GLU A 85 10.59 4.28 2.20
C GLU A 85 10.02 5.54 1.56
N GLN A 86 8.70 5.69 1.53
CA GLN A 86 8.05 6.90 1.04
C GLN A 86 8.38 8.12 1.90
N MET A 87 8.32 7.98 3.22
CA MET A 87 8.75 9.05 4.15
C MET A 87 10.20 9.44 3.90
N ARG A 88 11.09 8.45 3.72
CA ARG A 88 12.51 8.71 3.40
C ARG A 88 12.69 9.39 2.04
N ALA A 89 11.91 9.02 1.04
CA ALA A 89 11.96 9.65 -0.28
C ALA A 89 11.55 11.13 -0.23
N VAL A 90 10.51 11.46 0.55
CA VAL A 90 10.10 12.86 0.78
C VAL A 90 11.23 13.65 1.45
N LEU A 91 11.84 13.10 2.49
CA LEU A 91 12.96 13.74 3.18
C LEU A 91 14.18 13.95 2.28
N ASN A 92 14.45 13.03 1.35
CA ASN A 92 15.57 13.12 0.42
C ASN A 92 15.31 14.09 -0.76
N GLY A 93 14.05 14.33 -1.10
CA GLY A 93 13.66 15.24 -2.18
C GLY A 93 13.57 16.71 -1.75
N GLY A 94 13.62 16.99 -0.45
CA GLY A 94 13.55 18.34 0.10
C GLY A 94 14.89 19.08 0.07
N ALA A 95 14.84 20.41 -0.04
CA ALA A 95 16.04 21.26 -0.01
C ALA A 95 16.67 21.33 1.39
N ASP A 96 15.86 21.30 2.45
CA ASP A 96 16.31 21.27 3.85
C ASP A 96 15.61 20.14 4.63
N ARG A 97 16.37 19.08 4.89
CA ARG A 97 15.88 17.91 5.64
C ARG A 97 15.54 18.26 7.09
N GLY A 98 16.30 19.16 7.72
CA GLY A 98 16.09 19.56 9.12
C GLY A 98 14.78 20.31 9.29
N GLU A 99 14.49 21.24 8.38
CA GLU A 99 13.23 21.98 8.38
C GLU A 99 12.02 21.06 8.17
N ILE A 100 12.11 20.09 7.24
CA ILE A 100 11.02 19.14 6.99
C ILE A 100 10.75 18.28 8.23
N LEU A 101 11.80 17.78 8.90
CA LEU A 101 11.64 17.00 10.12
C LEU A 101 11.02 17.83 11.24
N MET A 102 11.47 19.08 11.44
CA MET A 102 10.88 20.00 12.41
C MET A 102 9.39 20.21 12.15
N ARG A 103 9.03 20.49 10.89
CA ARG A 103 7.64 20.70 10.50
C ARG A 103 6.81 19.43 10.70
N PHE A 104 7.33 18.27 10.33
CA PHE A 104 6.65 16.98 10.52
C PHE A 104 6.37 16.70 12.00
N VAL A 105 7.38 16.86 12.88
CA VAL A 105 7.21 16.65 14.33
C VAL A 105 6.11 17.57 14.88
N THR A 106 6.03 18.83 14.43
CA THR A 106 4.96 19.76 14.88
C THR A 106 3.55 19.39 14.40
N THR A 107 3.42 18.45 13.44
CA THR A 107 2.12 17.99 12.94
C THR A 107 1.65 16.68 13.57
N LEU A 108 2.50 16.00 14.34
CA LEU A 108 2.14 14.76 15.01
C LEU A 108 1.16 15.01 16.14
N ASP A 109 0.27 14.05 16.37
CA ASP A 109 -0.48 14.00 17.61
C ASP A 109 0.37 13.39 18.74
N ALA A 110 -0.17 13.40 19.97
CA ALA A 110 0.55 12.90 21.14
C ALA A 110 0.88 11.40 21.06
N ALA A 111 0.06 10.60 20.37
CA ALA A 111 0.28 9.16 20.26
C ALA A 111 1.40 8.86 19.26
N ASP A 112 1.36 9.51 18.09
CA ASP A 112 2.39 9.38 17.06
C ASP A 112 3.74 9.96 17.55
N GLU A 113 3.74 11.07 18.28
CA GLU A 113 4.95 11.63 18.88
C GLU A 113 5.57 10.66 19.90
N ALA A 114 4.76 10.05 20.77
CA ALA A 114 5.22 9.07 21.74
C ALA A 114 5.79 7.81 21.05
N ALA A 115 5.12 7.32 20.00
CA ALA A 115 5.59 6.19 19.21
C ALA A 115 6.93 6.49 18.51
N LEU A 116 7.07 7.69 17.91
CA LEU A 116 8.30 8.12 17.26
C LEU A 116 9.45 8.23 18.27
N ARG A 117 9.20 8.81 19.45
CA ARG A 117 10.22 8.92 20.51
C ARG A 117 10.69 7.54 20.98
N ALA A 118 9.76 6.62 21.25
CA ALA A 118 10.08 5.26 21.65
C ALA A 118 10.91 4.51 20.59
N ALA A 119 10.61 4.70 19.31
CA ALA A 119 11.38 4.11 18.22
C ALA A 119 12.82 4.66 18.14
N LEU A 120 13.00 5.97 18.33
CA LEU A 120 14.32 6.60 18.34
C LEU A 120 15.18 6.15 19.53
N ASP A 121 14.56 6.01 20.72
CA ASP A 121 15.25 5.54 21.92
C ASP A 121 15.69 4.08 21.79
N ALA A 122 14.88 3.24 21.14
CA ALA A 122 15.19 1.84 20.88
C ALA A 122 16.37 1.66 19.92
N GLU A 123 16.44 2.44 18.84
CA GLU A 123 17.53 2.40 17.85
C GLU A 123 18.82 3.07 18.36
N GLY A 124 18.71 4.13 19.17
CA GLY A 124 19.86 4.80 19.78
C GLY A 124 20.52 4.03 20.93
N SER A 125 19.89 2.94 21.37
CA SER A 125 20.42 2.02 22.39
C SER A 125 21.18 0.82 21.79
N SER A 126 21.35 0.78 20.45
CA SER A 126 22.12 -0.24 19.72
C SER A 126 23.40 0.33 19.12
#